data_AF-A0A160VG45-F1
#
_entry.id   AF-A0A160VG45-F1
#
_cell.length_a   1.000
_cell.length_b   1.000
_cell.length_c   1.000
_cell.angle_alpha   90.00
_cell.angle_beta   90.00
_cell.angle_gamma   90.00
#
_symmetry.space_group_name_H-M   'P 1'
#
loop_
_entity.id
_entity.type
_entity.pdbx_description
1 polymer ?
#
loop_
_entity_poly.entity_id
_entity_poly.type
_entity_poly.pdbx_seq_one_letter_code
_entity_poly.pdbx_strand_id
1 'polypeptide(L)'
;MFEGQLALYADSAKWSPPNYNGNVLVGLKGQVDALSFYHNNFDDITFQEGVGLPGDDGAGFYAGSYYPDLDNPNAVRVYGTWKTTHKETGKKVSNKWYGLIIFNEDGKISYFSDWFDVNGIQVQIEAE
;
A
#
# COMPACT_ATOMS: atom_id res chain seq x y z
N MET A 1 -11.18 -12.69 -4.99
CA MET A 1 -10.53 -11.35 -4.98
C MET A 1 -9.20 -11.41 -4.23
N PHE A 2 -9.17 -11.89 -2.97
CA PHE A 2 -7.94 -12.00 -2.17
C PHE A 2 -6.88 -12.96 -2.78
N GLU A 3 -7.27 -14.17 -3.19
CA GLU A 3 -6.33 -15.14 -3.81
C GLU A 3 -5.65 -14.62 -5.09
N GLY A 4 -6.39 -13.84 -5.89
CA GLY A 4 -5.83 -13.18 -7.07
C GLY A 4 -4.79 -12.11 -6.73
N GLN A 5 -4.98 -11.40 -5.62
CA GLN A 5 -4.00 -10.43 -5.10
C GLN A 5 -2.75 -11.14 -4.55
N LEU A 6 -2.91 -12.30 -3.90
CA LEU A 6 -1.79 -13.10 -3.40
C LEU A 6 -0.91 -13.62 -4.54
N ALA A 7 -1.51 -13.99 -5.66
CA ALA A 7 -0.79 -14.45 -6.84
C ALA A 7 0.14 -13.38 -7.45
N LEU A 8 0.05 -12.11 -7.05
CA LEU A 8 0.93 -11.04 -7.50
C LEU A 8 2.28 -11.03 -6.78
N TYR A 9 2.39 -11.69 -5.62
CA TYR A 9 3.60 -11.68 -4.80
C TYR A 9 4.52 -12.85 -5.15
N ALA A 10 5.83 -12.61 -5.07
CA ALA A 10 6.82 -13.67 -5.07
C ALA A 10 6.83 -14.36 -3.70
N ASP A 11 7.13 -15.67 -3.64
CA ASP A 11 7.24 -16.41 -2.37
C ASP A 11 8.30 -15.82 -1.43
N SER A 12 9.34 -15.21 -2.00
CA SER A 12 10.43 -14.55 -1.29
C SER A 12 10.14 -13.09 -0.91
N ALA A 13 8.92 -12.59 -1.15
CA ALA A 13 8.58 -11.18 -0.98
C ALA A 13 8.94 -10.66 0.42
N LYS A 14 9.47 -9.45 0.45
CA LYS A 14 9.78 -8.70 1.67
C LYS A 14 8.96 -7.43 1.73
N TRP A 15 8.50 -7.09 2.92
CA TRP A 15 7.69 -5.93 3.19
C TRP A 15 8.29 -5.07 4.31
N SER A 16 8.44 -3.78 4.06
CA SER A 16 8.73 -2.77 5.08
C SER A 16 7.42 -2.05 5.45
N PRO A 17 6.80 -2.36 6.60
CA PRO A 17 5.49 -1.83 6.95
C PRO A 17 5.53 -0.35 7.39
N PRO A 18 4.37 0.33 7.35
CA PRO A 18 4.23 1.73 7.74
C PRO A 18 4.17 1.91 9.26
N ASN A 19 3.70 0.89 9.99
CA ASN A 19 3.70 0.89 11.45
C ASN A 19 5.09 0.52 11.98
N TYR A 20 5.48 1.15 13.08
CA TYR A 20 6.72 0.79 13.76
C TYR A 20 6.69 -0.68 14.20
N ASN A 21 7.66 -1.45 13.73
CA ASN A 21 7.82 -2.86 14.06
C ASN A 21 9.25 -3.21 14.54
N GLY A 22 10.04 -2.18 14.92
CA GLY A 22 11.47 -2.34 15.18
C GLY A 22 12.35 -2.17 13.94
N ASN A 23 11.81 -1.62 12.84
CA ASN A 23 12.50 -1.40 11.57
C ASN A 23 13.01 -2.70 10.93
N VAL A 24 12.21 -3.77 11.01
CA VAL A 24 12.55 -5.07 10.45
C VAL A 24 11.69 -5.37 9.22
N LEU A 25 12.30 -6.03 8.23
CA LEU A 25 11.54 -6.51 7.07
C LEU A 25 10.67 -7.71 7.47
N VAL A 26 9.42 -7.67 7.03
CA VAL A 26 8.43 -8.71 7.21
C VAL A 26 8.40 -9.60 5.97
N GLY A 27 8.30 -10.92 6.14
CA GLY A 27 8.14 -11.85 5.01
C GLY A 27 6.70 -11.92 4.51
N LEU A 28 6.50 -12.60 3.37
CA LEU A 28 5.18 -12.76 2.72
C LEU A 28 4.05 -13.10 3.70
N LYS A 29 4.23 -14.07 4.62
CA LYS A 29 3.18 -14.42 5.59
C LYS A 29 2.66 -13.21 6.38
N GLY A 30 3.55 -12.37 6.92
CA GLY A 30 3.12 -11.21 7.70
C GLY A 30 2.46 -10.13 6.84
N GLN A 31 2.86 -10.01 5.57
CA GLN A 31 2.19 -9.16 4.61
C GLN A 31 0.78 -9.66 4.27
N VAL A 32 0.61 -10.98 4.10
CA VAL A 32 -0.70 -11.62 3.90
C VAL A 32 -1.61 -11.45 5.12
N ASP A 33 -1.05 -11.58 6.32
CA ASP A 33 -1.80 -11.37 7.57
C ASP A 33 -2.30 -9.91 7.65
N ALA A 34 -1.47 -8.92 7.28
CA ALA A 34 -1.87 -7.51 7.24
C ALA A 34 -2.93 -7.22 6.16
N LEU A 35 -2.77 -7.75 4.95
CA LEU A 35 -3.78 -7.61 3.89
C LEU A 35 -5.12 -8.24 4.31
N SER A 36 -5.07 -9.43 4.93
CA SER A 36 -6.27 -10.11 5.46
C SER A 36 -6.97 -9.25 6.51
N PHE A 37 -6.21 -8.61 7.41
CA PHE A 37 -6.77 -7.69 8.40
C PHE A 37 -7.58 -6.57 7.74
N TYR A 38 -7.05 -5.90 6.72
CA TYR A 38 -7.78 -4.83 6.05
C TYR A 38 -9.04 -5.34 5.34
N HIS A 39 -8.94 -6.44 4.58
CA HIS A 39 -10.10 -7.04 3.90
C HIS A 39 -11.19 -7.54 4.88
N ASN A 40 -10.80 -7.97 6.07
CA ASN A 40 -11.74 -8.45 7.07
C ASN A 40 -12.48 -7.32 7.78
N ASN A 41 -11.82 -6.17 8.02
CA ASN A 41 -12.36 -5.07 8.81
C ASN A 41 -12.94 -3.90 7.99
N PHE A 42 -12.67 -3.85 6.68
CA PHE A 42 -13.13 -2.77 5.81
C PHE A 42 -13.82 -3.28 4.55
N ASP A 43 -14.88 -2.59 4.15
CA ASP A 43 -15.57 -2.73 2.87
C ASP A 43 -15.22 -1.55 1.94
N ASP A 44 -15.65 -1.64 0.67
CA ASP A 44 -15.50 -0.59 -0.34
C ASP A 44 -14.06 -0.06 -0.51
N ILE A 45 -13.07 -0.94 -0.33
CA ILE A 45 -11.66 -0.58 -0.42
C ILE A 45 -11.32 -0.16 -1.85
N THR A 46 -11.09 1.14 -2.02
CA THR A 46 -10.76 1.76 -3.32
C THR A 46 -9.50 2.60 -3.19
N PHE A 47 -8.71 2.64 -4.25
CA PHE A 47 -7.54 3.51 -4.37
C PHE A 47 -7.79 4.54 -5.44
N GLN A 48 -7.56 5.81 -5.10
CA GLN A 48 -7.54 6.89 -6.09
C GLN A 48 -6.10 7.38 -6.20
N GLU A 49 -5.49 7.14 -7.35
CA GLU A 49 -4.13 7.61 -7.64
C GLU A 49 -4.07 9.14 -7.63
N GLY A 50 -2.91 9.72 -7.32
CA GLY A 50 -2.67 11.16 -7.47
C GLY A 50 -3.29 12.07 -6.42
N VAL A 51 -4.38 11.63 -5.77
CA VAL A 51 -5.08 12.43 -4.77
C VAL A 51 -4.17 12.77 -3.60
N GLY A 52 -3.96 14.06 -3.39
CA GLY A 52 -3.09 14.60 -2.35
C GLY A 52 -1.71 15.04 -2.84
N LEU A 53 -1.40 14.86 -4.12
CA LEU A 53 -0.25 15.48 -4.78
C LEU A 53 -0.53 16.93 -5.20
N PRO A 54 0.50 17.76 -5.44
CA PRO A 54 0.34 19.08 -6.03
C PRO A 54 -0.18 19.01 -7.48
N GLY A 55 -1.12 19.89 -7.83
CA GLY A 55 -1.80 19.91 -9.14
C GLY A 55 -3.08 19.06 -9.14
N ASP A 56 -3.98 19.31 -10.08
CA ASP A 56 -5.27 18.61 -10.19
C ASP A 56 -5.05 17.10 -10.45
N ASP A 57 -5.03 16.29 -9.39
CA ASP A 57 -4.94 14.82 -9.38
C ASP A 57 -3.97 14.24 -10.44
N GLY A 58 -2.68 14.63 -10.34
CA GLY A 58 -1.63 14.15 -11.25
C GLY A 58 -1.40 12.63 -11.22
N ALA A 59 -0.71 12.09 -12.22
CA ALA A 59 -0.41 10.64 -12.30
C ALA A 59 0.17 10.12 -10.98
N GLY A 60 -0.38 9.06 -10.39
CA GLY A 60 0.07 8.54 -9.10
C GLY A 60 1.14 7.46 -9.21
N PHE A 61 1.41 6.96 -10.42
CA PHE A 61 2.38 5.91 -10.66
C PHE A 61 3.62 6.46 -11.38
N TYR A 62 4.79 6.29 -10.77
CA TYR A 62 6.06 6.72 -11.34
C TYR A 62 7.04 5.56 -11.30
N ALA A 63 7.32 4.99 -12.47
CA ALA A 63 8.37 4.00 -12.65
C ALA A 63 9.74 4.69 -12.83
N GLY A 64 10.80 4.01 -12.43
CA GLY A 64 12.17 4.51 -12.56
C GLY A 64 12.58 5.46 -11.43
N SER A 65 13.87 5.49 -11.12
CA SER A 65 14.44 6.41 -10.13
C SER A 65 15.26 7.49 -10.83
N TYR A 66 15.05 8.74 -10.41
CA TYR A 66 15.80 9.93 -10.87
C TYR A 66 17.29 9.93 -10.46
N TYR A 67 17.77 8.90 -9.75
CA TYR A 67 19.21 8.70 -9.58
C TYR A 67 19.76 8.04 -10.85
N PRO A 68 20.71 8.67 -11.56
CA PRO A 68 21.02 8.40 -12.97
C PRO A 68 21.50 6.98 -13.29
N ASP A 69 21.75 6.15 -12.28
CA ASP A 69 22.25 4.77 -12.43
C ASP A 69 21.16 3.70 -12.28
N LEU A 70 19.89 4.07 -12.05
CA LEU A 70 18.78 3.14 -11.83
C LEU A 70 17.63 3.37 -12.81
N ASP A 71 17.89 3.14 -14.09
CA ASP A 71 16.87 2.92 -15.12
C ASP A 71 16.26 1.52 -14.98
N ASN A 72 15.61 1.29 -13.84
CA ASN A 72 14.92 0.04 -13.57
C ASN A 72 13.40 0.27 -13.63
N PRO A 73 12.71 -0.16 -14.70
CA PRO A 73 11.26 0.00 -14.83
C PRO A 73 10.49 -0.85 -13.81
N ASN A 74 11.15 -1.81 -13.17
CA ASN A 74 10.53 -2.70 -12.18
C ASN A 74 10.43 -2.08 -10.79
N ALA A 75 10.89 -0.84 -10.58
CA ALA A 75 10.68 -0.08 -9.36
C ALA A 75 9.63 1.01 -9.60
N VAL A 76 8.46 0.86 -8.97
CA VAL A 76 7.31 1.75 -9.13
C VAL A 76 7.01 2.45 -7.81
N ARG A 77 7.05 3.78 -7.84
CA ARG A 77 6.50 4.62 -6.77
C ARG A 77 5.02 4.84 -7.02
N VAL A 78 4.23 4.73 -5.98
CA VAL A 78 2.78 4.86 -6.03
C VAL A 78 2.33 5.88 -5.01
N TYR A 79 1.53 6.83 -5.45
CA TYR A 79 0.97 7.91 -4.65
C TYR A 79 -0.53 7.97 -4.86
N GLY A 80 -1.27 8.17 -3.77
CA GLY A 80 -2.69 8.38 -3.84
C GLY A 80 -3.35 8.28 -2.48
N THR A 81 -4.64 7.99 -2.50
CA THR A 81 -5.46 7.93 -1.30
C THR A 81 -6.31 6.66 -1.31
N TRP A 82 -6.20 5.88 -0.24
CA TRP A 82 -7.14 4.78 0.04
C TRP A 82 -8.42 5.35 0.64
N LYS A 83 -9.56 4.87 0.17
CA LYS A 83 -10.88 5.14 0.74
C LYS A 83 -11.55 3.82 1.07
N THR A 84 -12.07 3.70 2.28
CA THR A 84 -12.67 2.47 2.80
C THR A 84 -13.86 2.79 3.70
N THR A 85 -14.69 1.78 3.95
CA THR A 85 -15.76 1.84 4.96
C THR A 85 -15.43 0.84 6.07
N HIS A 86 -15.31 1.28 7.32
CA HIS A 86 -15.13 0.38 8.45
C HIS A 86 -16.40 -0.43 8.68
N LYS A 87 -16.31 -1.76 8.65
CA LYS A 87 -17.49 -2.64 8.61
C LYS A 87 -18.38 -2.52 9.84
N GLU A 88 -17.77 -2.46 11.02
CA GLU A 88 -18.50 -2.47 12.29
C GLU A 88 -19.25 -1.16 12.54
N THR A 89 -18.60 -0.02 12.28
CA THR A 89 -19.16 1.30 12.60
C THR A 89 -19.83 1.99 11.40
N GLY A 90 -19.62 1.48 10.18
CA GLY A 90 -20.07 2.10 8.94
C GLY A 90 -19.35 3.42 8.60
N LYS A 91 -18.33 3.82 9.37
CA LYS A 91 -17.61 5.07 9.15
C LYS A 91 -16.70 4.97 7.92
N LYS A 92 -16.72 6.03 7.12
CA LYS A 92 -15.83 6.16 5.96
C LYS A 92 -14.49 6.71 6.42
N VAL A 93 -13.42 6.03 6.02
CA VAL A 93 -12.04 6.39 6.35
C VAL A 93 -11.30 6.67 5.05
N SER A 94 -10.43 7.69 5.08
CA SER A 94 -9.59 8.07 3.96
C SER A 94 -8.16 8.27 4.45
N ASN A 95 -7.18 7.70 3.73
CA ASN A 95 -5.78 7.84 4.10
C ASN A 95 -4.87 8.05 2.89
N LYS A 96 -4.07 9.12 2.95
CA LYS A 96 -3.01 9.35 1.97
C LYS A 96 -1.98 8.25 2.11
N TRP A 97 -1.49 7.76 0.99
CA TRP A 97 -0.63 6.60 0.94
C TRP A 97 0.47 6.77 -0.09
N TYR A 98 1.67 6.38 0.31
CA TYR A 98 2.85 6.28 -0.55
C TYR A 98 3.42 4.87 -0.45
N GLY A 99 3.73 4.27 -1.59
CA GLY A 99 4.42 2.99 -1.64
C GLY A 99 5.50 2.92 -2.70
N LEU A 100 6.48 2.05 -2.44
CA LEU A 100 7.49 1.61 -3.38
C LEU A 100 7.30 0.10 -3.60
N ILE A 101 7.03 -0.28 -4.84
CA ILE A 101 6.83 -1.67 -5.25
C ILE A 101 7.97 -2.04 -6.20
N ILE A 102 8.66 -3.14 -5.89
CA ILE A 102 9.70 -3.71 -6.77
C ILE A 102 9.21 -5.05 -7.30
N PHE A 103 9.26 -5.20 -8.62
CA PHE A 103 8.94 -6.43 -9.33
C PHE A 103 10.22 -7.22 -9.65
N ASN A 104 10.17 -8.56 -9.55
CA ASN A 104 11.23 -9.43 -10.07
C ASN A 104 11.06 -9.68 -11.58
N GLU A 105 11.95 -10.48 -12.17
CA GLU A 105 11.92 -10.83 -13.60
C GLU A 105 10.65 -11.59 -14.02
N ASP A 106 9.98 -12.27 -13.09
CA ASP A 106 8.70 -12.95 -13.32
C ASP A 106 7.49 -11.99 -13.26
N GLY A 107 7.73 -10.69 -13.08
CA GLY A 107 6.69 -9.69 -12.91
C GLY A 107 5.93 -9.78 -11.58
N LYS A 108 6.50 -10.46 -10.58
CA LYS A 108 5.93 -10.61 -9.23
C LYS A 108 6.50 -9.56 -8.29
N ILE A 109 5.70 -9.10 -7.33
CA ILE A 109 6.15 -8.20 -6.27
C ILE A 109 7.16 -8.95 -5.39
N SER A 110 8.41 -8.51 -5.41
CA SER A 110 9.51 -9.08 -4.64
C SER A 110 9.88 -8.24 -3.42
N TYR A 111 9.59 -6.94 -3.47
CA TYR A 111 9.73 -6.03 -2.36
C TYR A 111 8.62 -4.98 -2.35
N PHE A 112 8.15 -4.65 -1.16
CA PHE A 112 7.12 -3.65 -0.93
C PHE A 112 7.51 -2.80 0.29
N SER A 113 7.41 -1.48 0.17
CA SER A 113 7.57 -0.57 1.31
C SER A 113 6.51 0.49 1.22
N ASP A 114 5.83 0.80 2.32
CA ASP A 114 4.76 1.78 2.30
C ASP A 114 4.70 2.65 3.55
N TRP A 115 4.10 3.82 3.36
CA TRP A 115 4.01 4.89 4.35
C TRP A 115 2.62 5.51 4.31
N PHE A 116 1.95 5.49 5.46
CA PHE A 116 0.73 6.22 5.73
C PHE A 116 0.51 6.32 7.24
N ASP A 117 -0.45 7.15 7.65
CA ASP A 117 -0.82 7.28 9.05
C ASP A 117 -1.76 6.13 9.47
N VAL A 118 -1.15 5.07 10.01
CA VAL A 118 -1.87 3.89 10.54
C VAL A 118 -2.77 4.30 11.72
N ASN A 119 -2.29 5.17 12.61
CA ASN A 119 -3.06 5.62 13.77
C ASN A 119 -4.25 6.50 13.35
N GLY A 120 -4.08 7.28 12.29
CA GLY A 120 -5.12 8.13 11.71
C GLY A 120 -6.35 7.37 11.23
N ILE A 121 -6.25 6.05 10.95
CA ILE A 121 -7.42 5.20 10.69
C ILE A 121 -8.33 5.15 11.91
N GLN A 122 -7.76 4.82 13.07
CA GLN A 122 -8.54 4.66 14.30
C GLN A 122 -9.15 5.99 14.75
N VAL A 123 -8.40 7.09 14.64
CA VAL A 123 -8.90 8.43 14.96
C VAL A 123 -10.14 8.77 14.12
N GLN A 124 -10.16 8.44 12.83
CA GLN A 124 -11.33 8.64 11.97
C GLN A 124 -12.51 7.74 12.35
N ILE A 125 -12.24 6.51 12.77
CA ILE A 125 -13.28 5.57 13.26
C ILE A 125 -13.89 6.05 14.59
N GLU A 126 -13.14 6.80 15.40
CA GLU A 126 -13.62 7.28 16.70
C GLU A 126 -14.23 8.68 16.65
N ALA A 127 -13.89 9.49 15.64
CA ALA A 127 -14.38 10.86 15.47
C ALA A 127 -15.91 10.97 15.46
N GLU A 128 -16.48 11.88 16.25
CA GLU A 128 -17.93 12.09 16.41
C GLU A 128 -18.64 12.57 15.14
#